data_AF-A0A380K538-F1
#
_entry.id   AF-A0A380K538-F1
#
_cell.length_a   1.000
_cell.length_b   1.000
_cell.length_c   1.000
_cell.angle_alpha   90.00
_cell.angle_beta   90.00
_cell.angle_gamma   90.00
#
_symmetry.space_group_name_H-M   'P 1'
#
loop_
_entity.id
_entity.type
_entity.pdbx_description
1 polymer ?
#
loop_
_entity_poly.entity_id
_entity_poly.type
_entity_poly.pdbx_seq_one_letter_code
_entity_poly.pdbx_strand_id
1 'polypeptide(L)'
;MNKERLHIVLNTDIIDQLNLASGQELEAELYADKLVLQREEEPERRTLSSWVLIIATVLLSVVFFAISSMQDKSQILLVGDYSIITFLIGFGGVLGMAIFTITFILNRRLFLGGLKARVFWRMLPVIIISFTVILLLALLGFGWLLEQIFTGASFDKLTATLLLGISIYALSALWGQIAEQIRASWLTTVFMVIMISGVFISMATNSSLQWWHFNLSFLGTKEAKDSWQFNLTLMLSALILIALVDYLFIALGEKYGRNWKLRLMRVMLTLLGLDLGAVGYFPNNANSHLLHTRVAGYLVFIIIALIISIKWLLPNVTRDFLVMSYVIGGMLVGLEVAFEVVHYLSLTAFEISAFLLAFTWLIRLINHLERLLVPEKKIMTVTLESF
;
A
#
# COMPACT_ATOMS: atom_id res chain seq x y z
N MET A 1 15.51 32.23 33.78
CA MET A 1 16.43 31.08 33.66
C MET A 1 17.30 31.29 32.43
N ASN A 2 18.57 31.63 32.63
CA ASN A 2 19.56 31.74 31.56
C ASN A 2 19.70 30.35 30.92
N LYS A 3 19.31 30.19 29.65
CA LYS A 3 19.69 28.99 28.90
C LYS A 3 21.16 29.15 28.57
N GLU A 4 22.04 28.46 29.29
CA GLU A 4 23.45 28.34 28.92
C GLU A 4 23.51 27.87 27.47
N ARG A 5 24.09 28.69 26.58
CA ARG A 5 24.38 28.32 25.20
C ARG A 5 25.75 27.68 25.19
N LEU A 6 25.80 26.38 24.94
CA LEU A 6 27.03 25.62 24.77
C LEU A 6 27.40 25.63 23.28
N HIS A 7 28.62 26.04 22.96
CA HIS A 7 29.15 26.09 21.61
C HIS A 7 30.08 24.89 21.36
N ILE A 8 29.89 24.20 20.23
CA ILE A 8 30.80 23.14 19.76
C ILE A 8 31.75 23.79 18.74
N VAL A 9 33.05 23.81 19.04
CA VAL A 9 34.07 24.35 18.15
C VAL A 9 34.49 23.26 17.16
N LEU A 10 34.27 23.52 15.86
CA LEU A 10 34.72 22.65 14.77
C LEU A 10 36.09 23.11 14.27
N ASN A 11 36.97 22.15 13.94
CA ASN A 11 38.26 22.46 13.33
C ASN A 11 38.08 22.96 11.89
N THR A 12 38.96 23.86 11.43
CA THR A 12 38.96 24.38 10.05
C THR A 12 39.05 23.26 9.01
N ASP A 13 39.79 22.19 9.29
CA ASP A 13 39.86 21.03 8.39
C ASP A 13 38.49 20.36 8.16
N ILE A 14 37.63 20.36 9.18
CA ILE A 14 36.27 19.78 9.10
C ILE A 14 35.35 20.73 8.32
N ILE A 15 35.49 22.04 8.53
CA ILE A 15 34.74 23.08 7.83
C ILE A 15 35.04 23.03 6.34
N ASP A 16 36.32 22.89 5.98
CA ASP A 16 36.78 22.83 4.59
C ASP A 16 36.40 21.50 3.91
N GLN A 17 36.53 20.36 4.60
CA GLN A 17 36.13 19.06 4.06
C GLN A 17 34.61 18.94 3.83
N LEU A 18 33.81 19.54 4.71
CA LEU A 18 32.35 19.51 4.63
C LEU A 18 31.76 20.74 3.92
N ASN A 19 32.62 21.68 3.48
CA ASN A 19 32.26 22.93 2.80
C ASN A 19 31.13 23.70 3.52
N LEU A 20 31.29 23.87 4.84
CA LEU A 20 30.29 24.46 5.72
C LEU A 20 30.37 25.99 5.70
N ALA A 21 29.24 26.67 5.51
CA ALA A 21 29.15 28.12 5.55
C ALA A 21 28.59 28.65 6.88
N SER A 22 29.02 29.85 7.29
CA SER A 22 28.43 30.55 8.45
C SER A 22 26.97 30.90 8.16
N GLY A 23 26.09 30.69 9.15
CA GLY A 23 24.63 30.86 9.01
C GLY A 23 23.90 29.66 8.40
N GLN A 24 24.60 28.60 8.01
CA GLN A 24 23.98 27.39 7.48
C GLN A 24 23.33 26.57 8.60
N GLU A 25 22.10 26.12 8.37
CA GLU A 25 21.42 25.17 9.24
C GLU A 25 21.91 23.75 8.97
N LEU A 26 22.26 23.03 10.03
CA LEU A 26 22.66 21.63 9.99
C LEU A 26 21.65 20.79 10.76
N GLU A 27 21.39 19.59 10.25
CA GLU A 27 20.61 18.60 10.96
C GLU A 27 21.54 17.87 11.95
N ALA A 28 21.22 17.96 13.23
CA ALA A 28 21.95 17.25 14.27
C ALA A 28 21.12 16.08 14.77
N GLU A 29 21.66 14.86 14.58
CA GLU A 29 21.08 13.64 15.09
C GLU A 29 21.78 13.24 16.40
N LEU A 30 21.05 13.33 17.52
CA LEU A 30 21.53 12.84 18.81
C LEU A 30 21.18 11.36 18.99
N TYR A 31 22.22 10.54 19.16
CA TYR A 31 22.15 9.13 19.56
C TYR A 31 22.52 8.98 21.04
N ALA A 32 22.39 7.77 21.58
CA ALA A 32 22.72 7.47 22.97
C ALA A 32 24.20 7.76 23.34
N ASP A 33 25.12 7.65 22.38
CA ASP A 33 26.57 7.73 22.57
C ASP A 33 27.29 8.71 21.63
N LYS A 34 26.58 9.33 20.68
CA LYS A 34 27.18 10.22 19.67
C LYS A 34 26.23 11.29 19.17
N LEU A 35 26.80 12.40 18.72
CA LEU A 35 26.11 13.46 17.99
C LEU A 35 26.61 13.43 16.54
N VAL A 36 25.71 13.27 15.57
CA VAL A 36 26.05 13.29 14.14
C VAL A 36 25.49 14.57 13.55
N LEU A 37 26.37 15.42 13.00
CA LEU A 37 26.00 16.60 12.25
C LEU A 37 26.00 16.22 10.76
N GLN A 38 24.86 16.39 10.10
CA GLN A 38 24.72 16.13 8.67
C GLN A 38 24.14 17.36 7.98
N ARG A 39 24.58 17.57 6.74
CA ARG A 39 23.96 18.56 5.87
C ARG A 39 22.57 18.05 5.50
N GLU A 40 21.60 18.94 5.48
CA GLU A 40 20.26 18.67 4.95
C GLU A 40 20.37 18.52 3.41
N GLU A 41 20.90 17.39 2.94
CA GLU A 41 20.86 17.02 1.54
C GLU A 41 19.68 16.06 1.36
N GLU A 42 18.62 16.53 0.69
CA GLU A 42 17.56 15.63 0.25
C GLU A 42 18.21 14.53 -0.60
N PRO A 43 18.02 13.25 -0.25
CA PRO A 43 18.64 12.17 -0.98
C PRO A 43 18.23 12.22 -2.46
N GLU A 44 19.24 12.27 -3.34
CA GLU A 44 19.08 12.46 -4.79
C GLU A 44 18.13 11.39 -5.38
N ARG A 45 16.99 11.85 -5.90
CA ARG A 45 16.00 10.97 -6.55
C ARG A 45 16.43 10.71 -7.98
N ARG A 46 16.57 9.44 -8.33
CA ARG A 46 16.95 9.03 -9.69
C ARG A 46 15.70 8.79 -10.51
N THR A 47 15.51 9.62 -11.53
CA THR A 47 14.40 9.47 -12.47
C THR A 47 14.91 8.83 -13.76
N LEU A 48 14.05 8.09 -14.45
CA LEU A 48 14.38 7.63 -15.80
C LEU A 48 14.27 8.79 -16.78
N SER A 49 15.17 8.84 -17.77
CA SER A 49 15.14 9.85 -18.81
C SER A 49 13.81 9.77 -19.59
N SER A 50 13.13 10.91 -19.72
CA SER A 50 11.86 11.01 -20.43
C SER A 50 11.95 10.51 -21.88
N TRP A 51 13.13 10.60 -22.50
CA TRP A 51 13.37 10.10 -23.85
C TRP A 51 13.20 8.58 -23.98
N VAL A 52 13.59 7.81 -22.96
CA VAL A 52 13.41 6.36 -22.96
C VAL A 52 11.92 6.01 -23.01
N LEU A 53 11.12 6.74 -22.23
CA LEU A 53 9.68 6.52 -22.15
C LEU A 53 8.96 6.97 -23.44
N ILE A 54 9.38 8.09 -24.04
CA ILE A 54 8.87 8.55 -25.34
C ILE A 54 9.15 7.51 -26.43
N ILE A 55 10.40 7.05 -26.56
CA ILE A 55 10.79 6.09 -27.59
C ILE A 55 10.03 4.76 -27.42
N ALA A 56 9.96 4.24 -26.19
CA ALA A 56 9.22 3.00 -25.92
C ALA A 56 7.73 3.13 -26.27
N THR A 57 7.11 4.26 -25.92
CA THR A 57 5.70 4.54 -26.26
C THR A 57 5.50 4.60 -27.77
N VAL A 58 6.34 5.34 -28.49
CA VAL A 58 6.26 5.47 -29.95
C VAL A 58 6.39 4.11 -30.62
N LEU A 59 7.32 3.26 -30.17
CA LEU A 59 7.48 1.90 -30.68
C LEU A 59 6.21 1.06 -30.47
N LEU A 60 5.61 1.09 -29.27
CA LEU A 60 4.39 0.35 -28.98
C LEU A 60 3.19 0.87 -29.80
N SER A 61 3.09 2.18 -30.02
CA SER A 61 2.09 2.79 -30.90
C SER A 61 2.26 2.35 -32.36
N VAL A 62 3.50 2.28 -32.86
CA VAL A 62 3.79 1.77 -34.23
C VAL A 62 3.41 0.30 -34.34
N VAL A 63 3.74 -0.52 -33.34
CA VAL A 63 3.33 -1.94 -33.28
C VAL A 63 1.81 -2.07 -33.30
N PHE A 64 1.10 -1.30 -32.48
CA PHE A 64 -0.36 -1.30 -32.46
C PHE A 64 -0.97 -0.90 -33.81
N PHE A 65 -0.45 0.14 -34.45
CA PHE A 65 -0.90 0.58 -35.78
C PHE A 65 -0.66 -0.48 -36.86
N ALA A 66 0.49 -1.15 -36.81
CA ALA A 66 0.83 -2.25 -37.72
C ALA A 66 -0.12 -3.44 -37.54
N ILE A 67 -0.33 -3.89 -36.29
CA ILE A 67 -1.27 -4.99 -35.97
C ILE A 67 -2.68 -4.64 -36.42
N SER A 68 -3.15 -3.42 -36.14
CA SER A 68 -4.47 -2.94 -36.56
C SER A 68 -4.63 -2.85 -38.07
N SER A 69 -3.53 -2.61 -38.79
CA SER A 69 -3.52 -2.60 -40.26
C SER A 69 -3.53 -3.99 -40.86
N MET A 70 -2.82 -4.93 -40.27
CA MET A 70 -2.81 -6.32 -40.74
C MET A 70 -4.15 -7.04 -40.51
N GLN A 71 -4.95 -6.59 -39.56
CA GLN A 71 -6.26 -7.17 -39.25
C GLN A 71 -7.44 -6.50 -39.98
N ASP A 72 -7.17 -5.59 -40.93
CA ASP A 72 -8.16 -4.81 -41.69
C ASP A 72 -9.23 -4.13 -40.82
N LYS A 73 -8.87 -3.75 -39.59
CA LYS A 73 -9.74 -3.00 -38.67
C LYS A 73 -9.73 -1.52 -39.04
N SER A 74 -10.82 -1.06 -39.63
CA SER A 74 -11.03 0.36 -39.96
C SER A 74 -11.49 1.19 -38.76
N GLN A 75 -12.16 0.55 -37.80
CA GLN A 75 -12.65 1.13 -36.55
C GLN A 75 -12.21 0.25 -35.38
N ILE A 76 -11.72 0.90 -34.31
CA ILE A 76 -11.27 0.25 -33.09
C ILE A 76 -12.12 0.76 -31.93
N LEU A 77 -12.67 -0.17 -31.16
CA LEU A 77 -13.49 0.16 -30.00
C LEU A 77 -12.64 0.78 -28.89
N LEU A 78 -13.26 1.65 -28.08
CA LEU A 78 -12.64 2.14 -26.85
C LEU A 78 -12.49 1.01 -25.82
N VAL A 79 -13.55 0.23 -25.62
CA VAL A 79 -13.62 -0.91 -24.68
C VAL A 79 -14.19 -2.15 -25.38
N GLY A 80 -13.69 -3.35 -25.05
CA GLY A 80 -14.06 -4.64 -25.65
C GLY A 80 -12.85 -5.51 -25.97
N ASP A 81 -13.05 -6.70 -26.54
CA ASP A 81 -11.96 -7.68 -26.77
C ASP A 81 -10.81 -7.14 -27.62
N TYR A 82 -11.13 -6.44 -28.72
CA TYR A 82 -10.16 -5.73 -29.55
C TYR A 82 -10.38 -4.22 -29.43
N SER A 83 -9.77 -3.62 -28.41
CA SER A 83 -10.02 -2.23 -28.03
C SER A 83 -8.78 -1.50 -27.55
N ILE A 84 -8.85 -0.16 -27.53
CA ILE A 84 -7.80 0.70 -26.97
C ILE A 84 -7.45 0.26 -25.54
N ILE A 85 -8.46 -0.02 -24.71
CA ILE A 85 -8.25 -0.44 -23.33
C ILE A 85 -7.59 -1.82 -23.22
N THR A 86 -7.94 -2.79 -24.06
CA THR A 86 -7.26 -4.11 -24.03
C THR A 86 -5.78 -3.99 -24.37
N PHE A 87 -5.44 -3.18 -25.37
CA PHE A 87 -4.03 -2.91 -25.69
C PHE A 87 -3.34 -2.07 -24.62
N LEU A 88 -4.05 -1.16 -23.94
CA LEU A 88 -3.51 -0.42 -22.80
C LEU A 88 -3.19 -1.34 -21.62
N ILE A 89 -4.06 -2.32 -21.32
CA ILE A 89 -3.83 -3.34 -20.30
C ILE A 89 -2.58 -4.16 -20.64
N GLY A 90 -2.43 -4.59 -21.89
CA GLY A 90 -1.25 -5.33 -22.34
C GLY A 90 0.01 -4.47 -22.39
N PHE A 91 0.07 -3.54 -23.34
CA PHE A 91 1.28 -2.73 -23.62
C PHE A 91 1.59 -1.75 -22.50
N GLY A 92 0.58 -1.00 -22.05
CA GLY A 92 0.73 -0.05 -20.95
C GLY A 92 1.00 -0.74 -19.61
N GLY A 93 0.34 -1.88 -19.34
CA GLY A 93 0.62 -2.70 -18.16
C GLY A 93 2.07 -3.17 -18.09
N VAL A 94 2.58 -3.74 -19.19
CA VAL A 94 3.97 -4.23 -19.27
C VAL A 94 4.98 -3.08 -19.17
N LEU A 95 4.82 -2.02 -19.97
CA LEU A 95 5.75 -0.89 -19.95
C LEU A 95 5.70 -0.15 -18.61
N GLY A 96 4.51 0.11 -18.09
CA GLY A 96 4.31 0.77 -16.79
C GLY A 96 4.97 0.01 -15.64
N MET A 97 4.81 -1.32 -15.59
CA MET A 97 5.50 -2.13 -14.58
C MET A 97 7.00 -2.23 -14.79
N ALA A 98 7.49 -2.23 -16.03
CA ALA A 98 8.92 -2.19 -16.32
C ALA A 98 9.55 -0.87 -15.81
N ILE A 99 8.93 0.26 -16.14
CA ILE A 99 9.34 1.59 -15.67
C ILE A 99 9.28 1.66 -14.14
N PHE A 100 8.17 1.26 -13.53
CA PHE A 100 8.06 1.21 -12.07
C PHE A 100 9.16 0.37 -11.44
N THR A 101 9.42 -0.84 -11.95
CA THR A 101 10.41 -1.75 -11.38
C THR A 101 11.82 -1.18 -11.49
N ILE A 102 12.20 -0.66 -12.66
CA ILE A 102 13.52 -0.08 -12.89
C ILE A 102 13.71 1.13 -11.97
N THR A 103 12.75 2.07 -11.96
CA THR A 103 12.81 3.26 -11.12
C THR A 103 12.82 2.93 -9.63
N PHE A 104 12.07 1.91 -9.20
CA PHE A 104 12.06 1.45 -7.81
C PHE A 104 13.42 0.84 -7.40
N ILE A 105 14.07 0.07 -8.29
CA ILE A 105 15.42 -0.47 -8.07
C ILE A 105 16.46 0.66 -8.00
N LEU A 106 16.35 1.67 -8.85
CA LEU A 106 17.23 2.84 -8.84
C LEU A 106 17.11 3.62 -7.52
N ASN A 107 15.90 3.76 -7.00
CA ASN A 107 15.58 4.48 -5.76
C ASN A 107 15.54 3.61 -4.50
N ARG A 108 16.06 2.38 -4.55
CA ARG A 108 16.02 1.42 -3.42
C ARG A 108 16.56 1.96 -2.09
N ARG A 109 17.53 2.89 -2.13
CA ARG A 109 18.12 3.50 -0.92
C ARG A 109 17.12 4.39 -0.20
N LEU A 110 16.33 5.16 -0.96
CA LEU A 110 15.25 6.00 -0.46
C LEU A 110 14.16 5.13 0.19
N PHE A 111 13.77 4.05 -0.49
CA PHE A 111 12.78 3.11 0.04
C PHE A 111 13.22 2.45 1.37
N LEU A 112 14.49 2.04 1.45
CA LEU A 112 15.03 1.29 2.58
C LEU A 112 15.34 2.15 3.82
N GLY A 113 15.50 3.47 3.68
CA GLY A 113 15.72 4.37 4.82
C GLY A 113 16.89 3.97 5.74
N GLY A 114 17.95 3.37 5.18
CA GLY A 114 19.14 2.90 5.94
C GLY A 114 19.23 1.38 6.15
N LEU A 115 18.24 0.58 5.74
CA LEU A 115 18.32 -0.89 5.78
C LEU A 115 19.30 -1.46 4.73
N LYS A 116 19.82 -2.67 4.95
CA LYS A 116 20.77 -3.33 4.04
C LYS A 116 20.15 -3.64 2.68
N ALA A 117 20.92 -3.50 1.61
CA ALA A 117 20.45 -3.77 0.24
C ALA A 117 19.91 -5.21 0.01
N ARG A 118 20.37 -6.21 0.78
CA ARG A 118 19.86 -7.60 0.70
C ARG A 118 18.37 -7.68 1.07
N VAL A 119 17.91 -6.81 1.97
CA VAL A 119 16.51 -6.73 2.40
C VAL A 119 15.61 -6.33 1.22
N PHE A 120 16.04 -5.34 0.44
CA PHE A 120 15.30 -4.86 -0.74
C PHE A 120 14.99 -5.97 -1.73
N TRP A 121 15.99 -6.78 -2.09
CA TRP A 121 15.82 -7.84 -3.08
C TRP A 121 14.86 -8.94 -2.66
N ARG A 122 14.67 -9.16 -1.35
CA ARG A 122 13.66 -10.11 -0.85
C ARG A 122 12.24 -9.53 -0.92
N MET A 123 12.08 -8.23 -0.67
CA MET A 123 10.77 -7.57 -0.69
C MET A 123 10.31 -7.24 -2.12
N LEU A 124 11.26 -7.04 -3.03
CA LEU A 124 11.02 -6.61 -4.40
C LEU A 124 9.96 -7.47 -5.12
N PRO A 125 9.98 -8.82 -5.07
CA PRO A 125 8.95 -9.63 -5.73
C PRO A 125 7.55 -9.39 -5.19
N VAL A 126 7.40 -9.27 -3.86
CA VAL A 126 6.09 -9.04 -3.21
C VAL A 126 5.55 -7.67 -3.61
N ILE A 127 6.41 -6.65 -3.64
CA ILE A 127 6.04 -5.29 -4.04
C ILE A 127 5.65 -5.26 -5.52
N ILE A 128 6.46 -5.85 -6.42
CA ILE A 128 6.16 -5.90 -7.85
C ILE A 128 4.83 -6.60 -8.09
N ILE A 129 4.60 -7.76 -7.47
CA ILE A 129 3.33 -8.50 -7.60
C ILE A 129 2.16 -7.65 -7.11
N SER A 130 2.30 -7.01 -5.95
CA SER A 130 1.24 -6.15 -5.38
C SER A 130 0.91 -4.98 -6.32
N PHE A 131 1.92 -4.25 -6.79
CA PHE A 131 1.72 -3.12 -7.70
C PHE A 131 1.29 -3.53 -9.11
N THR A 132 1.64 -4.74 -9.57
CA THR A 132 1.13 -5.32 -10.82
C THR A 132 -0.36 -5.60 -10.71
N VAL A 133 -0.77 -6.22 -9.60
CA VAL A 133 -2.19 -6.50 -9.34
C VAL A 133 -2.96 -5.19 -9.17
N ILE A 134 -2.44 -4.22 -8.42
CA ILE A 134 -3.02 -2.86 -8.32
C ILE A 134 -3.20 -2.23 -9.71
N LEU A 135 -2.15 -2.25 -10.55
CA LEU A 135 -2.20 -1.68 -11.89
C LEU A 135 -3.25 -2.36 -12.76
N LEU A 136 -3.20 -3.69 -12.83
CA LEU A 136 -4.13 -4.49 -13.63
C LEU A 136 -5.57 -4.18 -13.25
N LEU A 137 -5.85 -4.16 -11.95
CA LEU A 137 -7.17 -3.91 -11.42
C LEU A 137 -7.63 -2.47 -11.63
N ALA A 138 -6.73 -1.50 -11.50
CA ALA A 138 -7.01 -0.10 -11.83
C ALA A 138 -7.36 0.06 -13.31
N LEU A 139 -6.64 -0.60 -14.21
CA LEU A 139 -6.91 -0.56 -15.65
C LEU A 139 -8.21 -1.28 -16.01
N LEU A 140 -8.51 -2.42 -15.38
CA LEU A 140 -9.79 -3.12 -15.56
C LEU A 140 -10.97 -2.29 -15.06
N GLY A 141 -10.85 -1.70 -13.86
CA GLY A 141 -11.86 -0.81 -13.30
C GLY A 141 -12.05 0.47 -14.13
N PHE A 142 -10.97 1.04 -14.64
CA PHE A 142 -11.01 2.20 -15.56
C PHE A 142 -11.66 1.83 -16.90
N GLY A 143 -11.33 0.66 -17.45
CA GLY A 143 -11.96 0.13 -18.66
C GLY A 143 -13.46 -0.06 -18.48
N TRP A 144 -13.87 -0.68 -17.37
CA TRP A 144 -15.27 -0.82 -17.00
C TRP A 144 -15.97 0.54 -16.87
N LEU A 145 -15.34 1.53 -16.24
CA LEU A 145 -15.90 2.88 -16.12
C LEU A 145 -16.10 3.53 -17.49
N LEU A 146 -15.11 3.44 -18.38
CA LEU A 146 -15.23 3.97 -19.74
C LEU A 146 -16.32 3.27 -20.55
N GLU A 147 -16.54 1.97 -20.33
CA GLU A 147 -17.62 1.22 -20.97
C GLU A 147 -19.00 1.77 -20.58
N GLN A 148 -19.17 2.15 -19.31
CA GLN A 148 -20.42 2.75 -18.83
C GLN A 148 -20.67 4.16 -19.39
N ILE A 149 -19.60 4.95 -19.58
CA ILE A 149 -19.72 6.35 -20.00
C ILE A 149 -19.77 6.49 -21.53
N PHE A 150 -18.99 5.69 -22.25
CA PHE A 150 -18.76 5.78 -23.69
C PHE A 150 -19.13 4.47 -24.41
N THR A 151 -20.30 3.92 -24.07
CA THR A 151 -20.75 2.65 -24.63
C THR A 151 -20.80 2.70 -26.15
N GLY A 152 -20.12 1.76 -26.80
CA GLY A 152 -20.06 1.67 -28.27
C GLY A 152 -19.14 2.69 -28.96
N ALA A 153 -18.36 3.49 -28.21
CA ALA A 153 -17.41 4.41 -28.81
C ALA A 153 -16.33 3.67 -29.61
N SER A 154 -16.12 4.10 -30.85
CA SER A 154 -15.07 3.61 -31.74
C SER A 154 -14.34 4.76 -32.42
N PHE A 155 -13.08 4.53 -32.76
CA PHE A 155 -12.22 5.51 -33.42
C PHE A 155 -11.59 4.89 -34.66
N ASP A 156 -11.27 5.73 -35.64
CA ASP A 156 -10.40 5.30 -36.73
C ASP A 156 -9.02 4.89 -36.21
N LYS A 157 -8.31 4.10 -37.00
CA LYS A 157 -7.02 3.52 -36.62
C LYS A 157 -5.99 4.55 -36.18
N LEU A 158 -5.90 5.70 -36.85
CA LEU A 158 -4.89 6.71 -36.51
C LEU A 158 -5.23 7.35 -35.17
N THR A 159 -6.49 7.75 -34.97
CA THR A 159 -6.97 8.33 -33.72
C THR A 159 -6.82 7.34 -32.56
N ALA A 160 -7.16 6.07 -32.75
CA ALA A 160 -6.99 5.02 -31.75
C ALA A 160 -5.51 4.82 -31.36
N THR A 161 -4.59 4.84 -32.33
CA THR A 161 -3.14 4.75 -32.07
C THR A 161 -2.62 5.92 -31.25
N LEU A 162 -3.08 7.14 -31.55
CA LEU A 162 -2.69 8.35 -30.82
C LEU A 162 -3.22 8.30 -29.38
N LEU A 163 -4.50 7.96 -29.21
CA LEU A 163 -5.12 7.81 -27.88
C LEU A 163 -4.43 6.73 -27.04
N LEU A 164 -4.12 5.58 -27.64
CA LEU A 164 -3.36 4.52 -26.97
C LEU A 164 -1.96 5.02 -26.58
N GLY A 165 -1.25 5.68 -27.49
CA GLY A 165 0.10 6.19 -27.23
C GLY A 165 0.13 7.18 -26.07
N ILE A 166 -0.77 8.17 -26.07
CA ILE A 166 -0.91 9.14 -24.97
C ILE A 166 -1.21 8.41 -23.65
N SER A 167 -2.10 7.43 -23.69
CA SER A 167 -2.49 6.65 -22.50
C SER A 167 -1.33 5.82 -21.96
N ILE A 168 -0.56 5.14 -22.83
CA ILE A 168 0.64 4.38 -22.44
C ILE A 168 1.69 5.30 -21.82
N TYR A 169 1.95 6.46 -22.43
CA TYR A 169 2.88 7.46 -21.91
C TYR A 169 2.46 7.93 -20.51
N ALA A 170 1.21 8.39 -20.38
CA ALA A 170 0.68 8.93 -19.14
C ALA A 170 0.71 7.88 -18.01
N LEU A 171 0.26 6.66 -18.31
CA LEU A 171 0.30 5.55 -17.35
C LEU A 171 1.72 5.22 -16.90
N SER A 172 2.65 5.07 -17.85
CA SER A 172 4.04 4.71 -17.56
C SER A 172 4.76 5.81 -16.77
N ALA A 173 4.50 7.08 -17.11
CA ALA A 173 5.07 8.22 -16.41
C ALA A 173 4.55 8.28 -14.96
N LEU A 174 3.25 8.09 -14.77
CA LEU A 174 2.62 8.08 -13.44
C LEU A 174 3.17 6.94 -12.57
N TRP A 175 3.31 5.72 -13.13
CA TRP A 175 3.91 4.59 -12.41
C TRP A 175 5.38 4.84 -12.06
N GLY A 176 6.13 5.49 -12.96
CA GLY A 176 7.50 5.94 -12.68
C GLY A 176 7.56 6.91 -11.49
N GLN A 177 6.72 7.94 -11.48
CA GLN A 177 6.66 8.92 -10.38
C GLN A 177 6.28 8.29 -9.04
N ILE A 178 5.32 7.36 -9.06
CA ILE A 178 4.96 6.59 -7.86
C ILE A 178 6.20 5.84 -7.35
N ALA A 179 6.95 5.15 -8.22
CA ALA A 179 8.16 4.42 -7.83
C ALA A 179 9.28 5.31 -7.25
N GLU A 180 9.37 6.58 -7.66
CA GLU A 180 10.33 7.55 -7.12
C GLU A 180 9.99 8.00 -5.69
N GLN A 181 8.70 8.00 -5.35
CA GLN A 181 8.20 8.59 -4.11
C GLN A 181 7.84 7.56 -3.05
N ILE A 182 7.65 6.28 -3.43
CA ILE A 182 7.28 5.23 -2.47
C ILE A 182 8.33 5.13 -1.37
N ARG A 183 7.88 5.41 -0.16
CA ARG A 183 8.59 5.10 1.09
C ARG A 183 7.86 3.96 1.77
N ALA A 184 8.58 3.12 2.48
CA ALA A 184 7.94 2.01 3.19
C ALA A 184 6.94 2.48 4.26
N SER A 185 7.15 3.66 4.84
CA SER A 185 6.23 4.33 5.77
C SER A 185 4.90 4.75 5.13
N TRP A 186 4.82 4.83 3.79
CA TRP A 186 3.57 5.15 3.11
C TRP A 186 2.66 3.93 2.96
N LEU A 187 3.19 2.71 3.06
CA LEU A 187 2.40 1.49 2.87
C LEU A 187 1.23 1.40 3.86
N THR A 188 1.43 1.83 5.11
CA THR A 188 0.37 1.89 6.12
C THR A 188 -0.72 2.89 5.74
N THR A 189 -0.35 4.07 5.23
CA THR A 189 -1.31 5.07 4.75
C THR A 189 -2.06 4.58 3.51
N VAL A 190 -1.36 3.97 2.54
CA VAL A 190 -1.98 3.44 1.33
C VAL A 190 -2.95 2.31 1.68
N PHE A 191 -2.56 1.40 2.57
CA PHE A 191 -3.46 0.35 3.10
C PHE A 191 -4.72 0.97 3.73
N MET A 192 -4.55 1.99 4.57
CA MET A 192 -5.65 2.69 5.20
C MET A 192 -6.59 3.37 4.21
N VAL A 193 -6.03 4.14 3.28
CA VAL A 193 -6.80 4.88 2.28
C VAL A 193 -7.57 3.93 1.40
N ILE A 194 -6.95 2.85 0.89
CA ILE A 194 -7.64 1.87 0.05
C ILE A 194 -8.74 1.15 0.81
N MET A 195 -8.49 0.68 2.03
CA MET A 195 -9.51 0.00 2.83
C MET A 195 -10.70 0.91 3.14
N ILE A 196 -10.45 2.12 3.63
CA ILE A 196 -11.52 3.03 4.01
C ILE A 196 -12.24 3.52 2.76
N SER A 197 -11.53 4.11 1.79
CA SER A 197 -12.19 4.66 0.60
C SER A 197 -12.90 3.57 -0.19
N GLY A 198 -12.30 2.40 -0.37
CA GLY A 198 -12.88 1.32 -1.14
C GLY A 198 -14.14 0.74 -0.51
N VAL A 199 -14.16 0.52 0.82
CA VAL A 199 -15.36 0.05 1.52
C VAL A 199 -16.47 1.10 1.49
N PHE A 200 -16.15 2.37 1.76
CA PHE A 200 -17.14 3.45 1.73
C PHE A 200 -17.68 3.73 0.32
N ILE A 201 -16.83 3.71 -0.70
CA ILE A 201 -17.25 3.83 -2.10
C ILE A 201 -18.18 2.67 -2.43
N SER A 202 -17.83 1.43 -2.06
CA SER A 202 -18.68 0.26 -2.31
C SER A 202 -20.04 0.37 -1.60
N MET A 203 -20.10 0.94 -0.39
CA MET A 203 -21.36 1.22 0.29
C MET A 203 -22.20 2.28 -0.43
N ALA A 204 -21.56 3.32 -0.97
CA ALA A 204 -22.22 4.46 -1.60
C ALA A 204 -22.71 4.17 -3.03
N THR A 205 -21.96 3.37 -3.79
CA THR A 205 -22.28 3.01 -5.19
C THR A 205 -23.27 1.86 -5.27
N ASN A 206 -23.35 1.03 -4.22
CA ASN A 206 -24.30 -0.07 -4.17
C ASN A 206 -25.73 0.45 -4.01
N SER A 207 -26.46 0.51 -5.12
CA SER A 207 -27.83 1.00 -5.15
C SER A 207 -28.87 -0.01 -4.65
N SER A 208 -28.46 -1.17 -4.11
CA SER A 208 -29.39 -2.07 -3.41
C SER A 208 -29.81 -1.39 -2.11
N LEU A 209 -31.01 -0.81 -2.11
CA LEU A 209 -31.55 -0.01 -1.00
C LEU A 209 -31.67 -0.77 0.34
N GLN A 210 -31.23 -2.03 0.45
CA GLN A 210 -31.39 -2.85 1.65
C GLN A 210 -30.18 -3.76 1.93
N TRP A 211 -28.98 -3.50 1.37
CA TRP A 211 -27.80 -4.35 1.62
C TRP A 211 -27.50 -4.52 3.13
N TRP A 212 -27.76 -3.49 3.93
CA TRP A 212 -27.55 -3.47 5.37
C TRP A 212 -28.49 -4.41 6.15
N HIS A 213 -29.54 -4.95 5.52
CA HIS A 213 -30.38 -6.00 6.12
C HIS A 213 -29.73 -7.38 6.08
N PHE A 214 -28.72 -7.58 5.22
CA PHE A 214 -28.07 -8.88 5.03
C PHE A 214 -26.75 -8.98 5.80
N ASN A 215 -25.72 -8.30 5.30
CA ASN A 215 -24.37 -8.26 5.86
C ASN A 215 -23.53 -7.24 5.09
N LEU A 216 -22.40 -6.83 5.68
CA LEU A 216 -21.36 -6.04 5.02
C LEU A 216 -20.81 -6.77 3.79
N SER A 217 -20.59 -8.09 3.89
CA SER A 217 -20.11 -8.92 2.78
C SER A 217 -21.09 -9.03 1.61
N PHE A 218 -22.35 -8.58 1.78
CA PHE A 218 -23.34 -8.52 0.70
C PHE A 218 -22.84 -7.64 -0.44
N LEU A 219 -22.09 -6.58 -0.11
CA LEU A 219 -21.50 -5.65 -1.07
C LEU A 219 -20.59 -6.36 -2.09
N GLY A 220 -20.06 -7.55 -1.76
CA GLY A 220 -19.26 -8.37 -2.67
C GLY A 220 -20.05 -9.39 -3.51
N THR A 221 -21.34 -9.58 -3.27
CA THR A 221 -22.11 -10.66 -3.89
C THR A 221 -22.55 -10.33 -5.32
N LYS A 222 -22.96 -11.35 -6.09
CA LYS A 222 -23.52 -11.17 -7.44
C LYS A 222 -24.84 -10.40 -7.44
N GLU A 223 -25.55 -10.42 -6.32
CA GLU A 223 -26.80 -9.67 -6.11
C GLU A 223 -26.56 -8.18 -5.84
N ALA A 224 -25.33 -7.81 -5.49
CA ALA A 224 -24.93 -6.43 -5.29
C ALA A 224 -24.54 -5.76 -6.63
N LYS A 225 -25.05 -4.54 -6.84
CA LYS A 225 -24.60 -3.69 -7.93
C LYS A 225 -23.15 -3.28 -7.68
N ASP A 226 -22.33 -3.31 -8.74
CA ASP A 226 -20.91 -2.92 -8.72
C ASP A 226 -20.08 -3.68 -7.66
N SER A 227 -20.47 -4.92 -7.37
CA SER A 227 -19.93 -5.74 -6.27
C SER A 227 -18.44 -6.05 -6.35
N TRP A 228 -17.86 -5.90 -7.54
CA TRP A 228 -16.42 -6.03 -7.75
C TRP A 228 -15.64 -5.01 -6.89
N GLN A 229 -16.17 -3.81 -6.63
CA GLN A 229 -15.48 -2.75 -5.89
C GLN A 229 -15.12 -3.18 -4.46
N PHE A 230 -16.05 -3.84 -3.77
CA PHE A 230 -15.85 -4.30 -2.39
C PHE A 230 -14.81 -5.42 -2.33
N ASN A 231 -15.00 -6.46 -3.14
CA ASN A 231 -14.09 -7.60 -3.21
C ASN A 231 -12.67 -7.17 -3.58
N LEU A 232 -12.58 -6.25 -4.55
CA LEU A 232 -11.31 -5.69 -4.99
C LEU A 232 -10.59 -4.95 -3.88
N THR A 233 -11.33 -4.15 -3.11
CA THR A 233 -10.80 -3.40 -1.97
C THR A 233 -10.14 -4.34 -0.96
N LEU A 234 -10.79 -5.46 -0.63
CA LEU A 234 -10.25 -6.46 0.30
C LEU A 234 -8.99 -7.13 -0.27
N MET A 235 -9.02 -7.54 -1.54
CA MET A 235 -7.87 -8.18 -2.20
C MET A 235 -6.66 -7.25 -2.33
N LEU A 236 -6.86 -5.99 -2.73
CA LEU A 236 -5.77 -5.01 -2.85
C LEU A 236 -5.14 -4.70 -1.49
N SER A 237 -5.98 -4.53 -0.48
CA SER A 237 -5.53 -4.21 0.86
C SER A 237 -4.81 -5.39 1.52
N ALA A 238 -5.24 -6.62 1.25
CA ALA A 238 -4.52 -7.83 1.63
C ALA A 238 -3.10 -7.86 1.06
N LEU A 239 -2.92 -7.57 -0.23
CA LEU A 239 -1.60 -7.52 -0.85
C LEU A 239 -0.68 -6.48 -0.21
N ILE A 240 -1.21 -5.28 0.04
CA ILE A 240 -0.46 -4.22 0.70
C ILE A 240 -0.11 -4.60 2.14
N LEU A 241 -1.05 -5.20 2.88
CA LEU A 241 -0.80 -5.68 4.24
C LEU A 241 0.31 -6.73 4.25
N ILE A 242 0.31 -7.69 3.32
CA ILE A 242 1.36 -8.70 3.20
C ILE A 242 2.71 -8.05 2.89
N ALA A 243 2.76 -7.09 1.96
CA ALA A 243 3.97 -6.35 1.62
C ALA A 243 4.50 -5.54 2.81
N LEU A 244 3.60 -4.87 3.54
CA LEU A 244 3.91 -4.10 4.75
C LEU A 244 4.42 -4.99 5.88
N VAL A 245 3.79 -6.12 6.12
CA VAL A 245 4.22 -7.11 7.12
C VAL A 245 5.59 -7.68 6.75
N ASP A 246 5.81 -8.02 5.48
CA ASP A 246 7.14 -8.45 5.04
C ASP A 246 8.19 -7.37 5.33
N TYR A 247 7.95 -6.13 4.91
CA TYR A 247 8.85 -5.01 5.20
C TYR A 247 9.14 -4.85 6.69
N LEU A 248 8.10 -4.73 7.53
CA LEU A 248 8.24 -4.45 8.96
C LEU A 248 9.07 -5.52 9.65
N PHE A 249 8.76 -6.79 9.44
CA PHE A 249 9.43 -7.87 10.16
C PHE A 249 10.82 -8.16 9.64
N ILE A 250 11.13 -7.79 8.41
CA ILE A 250 12.50 -7.81 7.92
C ILE A 250 13.32 -6.69 8.58
N ALA A 251 12.80 -5.47 8.59
CA ALA A 251 13.45 -4.32 9.20
C ALA A 251 13.68 -4.54 10.71
N LEU A 252 12.66 -5.07 11.40
CA LEU A 252 12.77 -5.46 12.82
C LEU A 252 13.78 -6.59 13.03
N GLY A 253 13.91 -7.52 12.07
CA GLY A 253 14.90 -8.60 12.13
C GLY A 253 16.35 -8.11 12.04
N GLU A 254 16.62 -7.00 11.35
CA GLU A 254 17.95 -6.36 11.37
C GLU A 254 18.25 -5.73 12.73
N LYS A 255 17.24 -5.14 13.40
CA LYS A 255 17.39 -4.49 14.72
C LYS A 255 17.45 -5.48 15.89
N TYR A 256 16.57 -6.48 15.91
CA TYR A 256 16.41 -7.42 17.03
C TYR A 256 17.02 -8.80 16.76
N GLY A 257 17.61 -9.02 15.58
CA GLY A 257 18.17 -10.31 15.19
C GLY A 257 17.10 -11.41 15.05
N ARG A 258 17.52 -12.66 15.24
CA ARG A 258 16.67 -13.85 15.04
C ARG A 258 15.75 -14.06 16.25
N ASN A 259 14.62 -13.36 16.26
CA ASN A 259 13.62 -13.44 17.33
C ASN A 259 12.39 -14.27 16.90
N TRP A 260 12.11 -15.37 17.63
CA TRP A 260 10.97 -16.25 17.33
C TRP A 260 9.62 -15.55 17.53
N LYS A 261 9.54 -14.61 18.48
CA LYS A 261 8.32 -13.85 18.81
C LYS A 261 7.87 -13.01 17.62
N LEU A 262 8.82 -12.26 17.05
CA LEU A 262 8.60 -11.46 15.85
C LEU A 262 8.29 -12.34 14.64
N ARG A 263 8.92 -13.52 14.52
CA ARG A 263 8.58 -14.47 13.45
C ARG A 263 7.14 -14.98 13.56
N LEU A 264 6.69 -15.30 14.77
CA LEU A 264 5.31 -15.75 14.98
C LEU A 264 4.31 -14.64 14.62
N MET A 265 4.54 -13.40 15.07
CA MET A 265 3.69 -12.27 14.68
C MET A 265 3.68 -12.04 13.17
N ARG A 266 4.85 -12.13 12.51
CA ARG A 266 4.94 -12.04 11.05
C ARG A 266 4.03 -13.07 10.40
N VAL A 267 4.11 -14.33 10.82
CA VAL A 267 3.27 -15.41 10.27
C VAL A 267 1.79 -15.12 10.49
N MET A 268 1.38 -14.75 11.70
CA MET A 268 -0.02 -14.44 12.01
C MET A 268 -0.55 -13.25 11.21
N LEU A 269 0.23 -12.20 11.03
CA LEU A 269 -0.16 -11.03 10.23
C LEU A 269 -0.14 -11.30 8.72
N THR A 270 0.77 -12.15 8.23
CA THR A 270 0.72 -12.63 6.84
C THR A 270 -0.52 -13.49 6.61
N LEU A 271 -0.86 -14.39 7.55
CA LEU A 271 -2.09 -15.17 7.50
C LEU A 271 -3.32 -14.27 7.53
N LEU A 272 -3.35 -13.23 8.38
CA LEU A 272 -4.41 -12.24 8.39
C LEU A 272 -4.60 -11.56 7.03
N GLY A 273 -3.51 -11.17 6.37
CA GLY A 273 -3.55 -10.59 5.03
C GLY A 273 -4.07 -11.58 3.98
N LEU A 274 -3.59 -12.82 4.00
CA LEU A 274 -4.08 -13.87 3.09
C LEU A 274 -5.57 -14.14 3.28
N ASP A 275 -6.02 -14.18 4.52
CA ASP A 275 -7.40 -14.44 4.91
C ASP A 275 -8.31 -13.27 4.48
N LEU A 276 -7.90 -12.02 4.72
CA LEU A 276 -8.57 -10.82 4.20
C LEU A 276 -8.71 -10.86 2.67
N GLY A 277 -7.66 -11.27 1.96
CA GLY A 277 -7.68 -11.41 0.51
C GLY A 277 -8.61 -12.53 0.04
N ALA A 278 -8.65 -13.63 0.78
CA ALA A 278 -9.56 -14.75 0.52
C ALA A 278 -11.03 -14.36 0.75
N VAL A 279 -11.35 -13.50 1.72
CA VAL A 279 -12.73 -12.96 1.90
C VAL A 279 -13.16 -12.21 0.64
N GLY A 280 -12.29 -11.38 0.07
CA GLY A 280 -12.57 -10.68 -1.20
C GLY A 280 -12.64 -11.62 -2.41
N TYR A 281 -11.78 -12.64 -2.46
CA TYR A 281 -11.73 -13.58 -3.57
C TYR A 281 -12.90 -14.58 -3.61
N PHE A 282 -13.44 -14.93 -2.45
CA PHE A 282 -14.62 -15.80 -2.31
C PHE A 282 -15.80 -14.96 -1.82
N PRO A 283 -16.55 -14.27 -2.70
CA PRO A 283 -17.66 -13.45 -2.23
C PRO A 283 -18.77 -14.32 -1.64
N ASN A 284 -19.64 -13.73 -0.84
CA ASN A 284 -20.67 -14.44 -0.08
C ASN A 284 -21.88 -14.91 -0.93
N ASN A 285 -21.61 -15.50 -2.10
CA ASN A 285 -22.62 -16.05 -3.00
C ASN A 285 -23.03 -17.46 -2.53
N ALA A 286 -24.21 -17.94 -2.94
CA ALA A 286 -24.71 -19.28 -2.57
C ALA A 286 -23.69 -20.41 -2.79
N ASN A 287 -22.94 -20.38 -3.90
CA ASN A 287 -21.97 -21.42 -4.24
C ASN A 287 -20.66 -21.36 -3.41
N SER A 288 -20.35 -20.21 -2.81
CA SER A 288 -19.11 -19.95 -2.06
C SER A 288 -19.37 -19.60 -0.59
N HIS A 289 -20.63 -19.58 -0.14
CA HIS A 289 -21.05 -19.17 1.20
C HIS A 289 -20.26 -19.90 2.30
N LEU A 290 -20.16 -21.23 2.23
CA LEU A 290 -19.44 -22.02 3.23
C LEU A 290 -17.95 -21.65 3.31
N LEU A 291 -17.30 -21.41 2.16
CA LEU A 291 -15.89 -20.99 2.13
C LEU A 291 -15.74 -19.57 2.67
N HIS A 292 -16.59 -18.65 2.23
CA HIS A 292 -16.60 -17.27 2.69
C HIS A 292 -16.76 -17.19 4.20
N THR A 293 -17.78 -17.84 4.78
CA THR A 293 -18.06 -17.82 6.21
C THR A 293 -16.90 -18.39 7.03
N ARG A 294 -16.23 -19.45 6.55
CA ARG A 294 -15.06 -20.01 7.25
C ARG A 294 -13.87 -19.06 7.24
N VAL A 295 -13.55 -18.50 6.08
CA VAL A 295 -12.45 -17.54 5.93
C VAL A 295 -12.74 -16.27 6.75
N ALA A 296 -13.94 -15.70 6.66
CA ALA A 296 -14.34 -14.56 7.47
C ALA A 296 -14.26 -14.85 8.98
N GLY A 297 -14.62 -16.06 9.42
CA GLY A 297 -14.46 -16.49 10.81
C GLY A 297 -12.99 -16.57 11.25
N TYR A 298 -12.08 -17.07 10.41
CA TYR A 298 -10.65 -17.11 10.71
C TYR A 298 -10.07 -15.71 10.95
N LEU A 299 -10.59 -14.68 10.29
CA LEU A 299 -10.15 -13.30 10.46
C LEU A 299 -10.34 -12.85 11.91
N VAL A 300 -11.49 -13.16 12.50
CA VAL A 300 -11.80 -12.88 13.92
C VAL A 300 -10.85 -13.65 14.82
N PHE A 301 -10.67 -14.96 14.61
CA PHE A 301 -9.78 -15.78 15.42
C PHE A 301 -8.32 -15.29 15.38
N ILE A 302 -7.81 -14.92 14.20
CA ILE A 302 -6.44 -14.43 14.04
C ILE A 302 -6.27 -13.09 14.75
N ILE A 303 -7.22 -12.16 14.62
CA ILE A 303 -7.19 -10.87 15.32
C ILE A 303 -7.20 -11.06 16.84
N ILE A 304 -8.09 -11.89 17.38
CA ILE A 304 -8.15 -12.16 18.82
C ILE A 304 -6.86 -12.84 19.30
N ALA A 305 -6.35 -13.81 18.57
CA ALA A 305 -5.08 -14.47 18.90
C ALA A 305 -3.91 -13.47 18.89
N LEU A 306 -3.87 -12.56 17.92
CA LEU A 306 -2.87 -11.49 17.88
C LEU A 306 -3.02 -10.55 19.09
N ILE A 307 -4.23 -10.07 19.40
CA ILE A 307 -4.51 -9.19 20.55
C ILE A 307 -4.05 -9.83 21.86
N ILE A 308 -4.43 -11.09 22.10
CA ILE A 308 -4.05 -11.80 23.32
C ILE A 308 -2.53 -11.91 23.41
N SER A 309 -1.89 -12.23 22.28
CA SER A 309 -0.46 -12.55 22.24
C SER A 309 0.50 -11.36 22.30
N ILE A 310 0.04 -10.12 22.09
CA ILE A 310 0.90 -8.92 22.02
C ILE A 310 1.82 -8.75 23.24
N LYS A 311 1.35 -9.07 24.45
CA LYS A 311 2.11 -8.90 25.69
C LYS A 311 3.38 -9.74 25.70
N TRP A 312 3.35 -10.90 25.06
CA TRP A 312 4.50 -11.80 24.99
C TRP A 312 5.33 -11.60 23.73
N LEU A 313 4.68 -11.23 22.62
CA LEU A 313 5.32 -11.21 21.31
C LEU A 313 5.98 -9.87 20.95
N LEU A 314 5.39 -8.74 21.32
CA LEU A 314 5.93 -7.42 21.00
C LEU A 314 7.03 -7.00 22.00
N PRO A 315 8.15 -6.42 21.52
CA PRO A 315 9.12 -5.75 22.37
C PRO A 315 8.63 -4.36 22.78
N ASN A 316 9.03 -3.89 23.97
CA ASN A 316 8.80 -2.52 24.46
C ASN A 316 7.33 -2.04 24.43
N VAL A 317 6.39 -2.92 24.77
CA VAL A 317 4.96 -2.55 24.80
C VAL A 317 4.66 -1.62 25.97
N THR A 318 4.00 -0.49 25.68
CA THR A 318 3.53 0.44 26.72
C THR A 318 2.26 -0.10 27.39
N ARG A 319 2.03 0.29 28.65
CA ARG A 319 0.80 -0.07 29.37
C ARG A 319 -0.44 0.43 28.63
N ASP A 320 -0.40 1.64 28.10
CA ASP A 320 -1.51 2.23 27.34
C ASP A 320 -1.88 1.40 26.11
N PHE A 321 -0.88 0.89 25.38
CA PHE A 321 -1.13 0.04 24.22
C PHE A 321 -1.74 -1.31 24.61
N LEU A 322 -1.28 -1.92 25.72
CA LEU A 322 -1.85 -3.16 26.24
C LEU A 322 -3.31 -2.99 26.67
N VAL A 323 -3.61 -1.95 27.46
CA VAL A 323 -4.97 -1.67 27.92
C VAL A 323 -5.90 -1.45 26.74
N MET A 324 -5.52 -0.58 25.80
CA MET A 324 -6.30 -0.33 24.59
C MET A 324 -6.55 -1.61 23.78
N SER A 325 -5.53 -2.44 23.61
CA SER A 325 -5.67 -3.71 22.87
C SER A 325 -6.63 -4.69 23.54
N TYR A 326 -6.53 -4.85 24.86
CA TYR A 326 -7.43 -5.75 25.59
C TYR A 326 -8.85 -5.20 25.73
N VAL A 327 -9.03 -3.88 25.79
CA VAL A 327 -10.36 -3.25 25.70
C VAL A 327 -10.97 -3.53 24.34
N ILE A 328 -10.25 -3.31 23.24
CA ILE A 328 -10.76 -3.64 21.90
C ILE A 328 -11.03 -5.14 21.77
N GLY A 329 -10.13 -6.02 22.24
CA GLY A 329 -10.35 -7.46 22.24
C GLY A 329 -11.60 -7.86 23.03
N GLY A 330 -11.81 -7.28 24.21
CA GLY A 330 -13.01 -7.49 25.02
C GLY A 330 -14.27 -6.99 24.31
N MET A 331 -14.21 -5.85 23.62
CA MET A 331 -15.32 -5.35 22.80
C MET A 331 -15.63 -6.30 21.62
N LEU A 332 -14.61 -6.81 20.92
CA LEU A 332 -14.80 -7.78 19.84
C LEU A 332 -15.47 -9.06 20.32
N VAL A 333 -15.02 -9.62 21.45
CA VAL A 333 -15.67 -10.78 22.08
C VAL A 333 -17.09 -10.43 22.54
N GLY A 334 -17.30 -9.23 23.08
CA GLY A 334 -18.62 -8.74 23.46
C GLY A 334 -19.59 -8.62 22.27
N LEU A 335 -19.10 -8.13 21.12
CA LEU A 335 -19.86 -8.07 19.88
C LEU A 335 -20.24 -9.46 19.38
N GLU A 336 -19.30 -10.41 19.41
CA GLU A 336 -19.54 -11.82 19.05
C GLU A 336 -20.64 -12.44 19.93
N VAL A 337 -20.53 -12.30 21.25
CA VAL A 337 -21.53 -12.82 22.20
C VAL A 337 -22.88 -12.13 22.01
N ALA A 338 -22.89 -10.82 21.78
CA ALA A 338 -24.12 -10.07 21.54
C ALA A 338 -24.82 -10.49 20.23
N PHE A 339 -24.07 -10.95 19.24
CA PHE A 339 -24.59 -11.44 17.96
C PHE A 339 -25.00 -12.92 18.02
N GLU A 340 -24.07 -13.82 18.33
CA GLU A 340 -24.27 -15.28 18.26
C GLU A 340 -25.05 -15.87 19.44
N VAL A 341 -24.90 -15.30 20.65
CA VAL A 341 -25.49 -15.89 21.88
C VAL A 341 -26.74 -15.14 22.30
N VAL A 342 -26.67 -13.82 22.35
CA VAL A 342 -27.78 -12.97 22.83
C VAL A 342 -28.74 -12.61 21.69
N HIS A 343 -28.30 -12.70 20.43
CA HIS A 343 -29.07 -12.32 19.24
C HIS A 343 -29.59 -10.87 19.29
N TYR A 344 -28.84 -9.98 19.95
CA TYR A 344 -29.17 -8.57 20.10
C TYR A 344 -28.76 -7.74 18.87
N LEU A 345 -27.58 -8.04 18.30
CA LEU A 345 -27.07 -7.35 17.12
C LEU A 345 -27.57 -8.01 15.84
N SER A 346 -27.85 -7.20 14.82
CA SER A 346 -27.92 -7.73 13.45
C SER A 346 -26.53 -8.11 12.96
N LEU A 347 -26.45 -9.04 12.00
CA LEU A 347 -25.18 -9.47 11.41
C LEU A 347 -24.39 -8.28 10.85
N THR A 348 -25.07 -7.37 10.13
CA THR A 348 -24.43 -6.14 9.62
C THR A 348 -23.88 -5.25 10.71
N ALA A 349 -24.63 -5.04 11.80
CA ALA A 349 -24.17 -4.19 12.91
C ALA A 349 -22.94 -4.80 13.60
N PHE A 350 -22.94 -6.12 13.77
CA PHE A 350 -21.79 -6.88 14.23
C PHE A 350 -20.59 -6.71 13.30
N GLU A 351 -20.74 -7.01 12.01
CA GLU A 351 -19.64 -6.99 11.04
C GLU A 351 -19.02 -5.60 10.86
N ILE A 352 -19.83 -4.54 10.76
CA ILE A 352 -19.32 -3.16 10.65
C ILE A 352 -18.55 -2.77 11.92
N SER A 353 -19.11 -3.07 13.10
CA SER A 353 -18.48 -2.72 14.38
C SER A 353 -17.18 -3.51 14.59
N ALA A 354 -17.20 -4.81 14.32
CA ALA A 354 -16.05 -5.69 14.43
C ALA A 354 -14.96 -5.29 13.43
N PHE A 355 -15.33 -4.99 12.19
CA PHE A 355 -14.43 -4.47 11.17
C PHE A 355 -13.75 -3.18 11.62
N LEU A 356 -14.51 -2.17 12.06
CA LEU A 356 -13.96 -0.88 12.49
C LEU A 356 -13.01 -1.03 13.69
N LEU A 357 -13.38 -1.83 14.69
CA LEU A 357 -12.55 -2.08 15.87
C LEU A 357 -11.27 -2.86 15.53
N ALA A 358 -11.39 -3.96 14.80
CA ALA A 358 -10.25 -4.78 14.40
C ALA A 358 -9.29 -3.99 13.48
N PHE A 359 -9.84 -3.22 12.54
CA PHE A 359 -9.06 -2.37 11.65
C PHE A 359 -8.33 -1.27 12.40
N THR A 360 -9.02 -0.56 13.29
CA THR A 360 -8.41 0.46 14.16
C THR A 360 -7.26 -0.14 14.98
N TRP A 361 -7.48 -1.31 15.57
CA TRP A 361 -6.45 -2.01 16.33
C TRP A 361 -5.26 -2.43 15.46
N LEU A 362 -5.50 -2.98 14.28
CA LEU A 362 -4.46 -3.40 13.33
C LEU A 362 -3.56 -2.23 12.92
N ILE A 363 -4.16 -1.07 12.58
CA ILE A 363 -3.40 0.14 12.27
C ILE A 363 -2.54 0.58 13.45
N ARG A 364 -3.08 0.53 14.68
CA ARG A 364 -2.32 0.90 15.89
C ARG A 364 -1.15 -0.06 16.13
N LEU A 365 -1.34 -1.36 15.89
CA LEU A 365 -0.28 -2.36 15.95
C LEU A 365 0.83 -2.07 14.94
N ILE A 366 0.46 -1.84 13.68
CA ILE A 366 1.40 -1.52 12.59
C ILE A 366 2.19 -0.26 12.94
N ASN A 367 1.52 0.81 13.36
CA ASN A 367 2.17 2.07 13.77
C ASN A 367 3.13 1.85 14.96
N HIS A 368 2.79 0.97 15.89
CA HIS A 368 3.69 0.60 16.98
C HIS A 368 4.94 -0.13 16.45
N LEU A 369 4.77 -1.09 15.53
CA LEU A 369 5.87 -1.79 14.87
C LEU A 369 6.78 -0.84 14.08
N GLU A 370 6.20 0.13 13.38
CA GLU A 370 6.95 1.17 12.67
C GLU A 370 7.77 2.05 13.62
N ARG A 371 7.19 2.46 14.77
CA ARG A 371 7.92 3.23 15.79
C ARG A 371 9.11 2.47 16.35
N LEU A 372 9.05 1.14 16.42
CA LEU A 372 10.18 0.31 16.81
C LEU A 372 11.31 0.33 15.77
N LEU A 373 11.03 0.69 14.52
CA LEU A 373 12.03 0.85 13.45
C LEU A 373 12.70 2.21 13.49
N VAL A 374 11.96 3.26 13.84
CA VAL A 374 12.53 4.60 13.98
C VAL A 374 13.55 4.57 15.13
N PRO A 375 14.85 4.80 14.86
CA PRO A 375 15.81 4.98 15.93
C PRO A 375 15.35 6.16 16.79
N GLU A 376 15.51 6.09 18.12
CA GLU A 376 15.28 7.23 19.01
C GLU A 376 16.26 8.34 18.63
N LYS A 377 15.89 9.14 17.63
CA LYS A 377 16.66 10.27 17.11
C LYS A 377 15.94 11.53 17.52
N LYS A 378 16.61 12.33 18.34
CA LYS A 378 16.19 13.72 18.51
C LYS A 378 16.89 14.51 17.41
N ILE A 379 16.17 14.72 16.32
CA ILE A 379 16.58 15.64 15.27
C ILE A 379 16.44 17.05 15.84
N MET A 380 17.53 17.81 15.83
CA MET A 380 17.53 19.22 16.21
C MET A 380 18.25 20.03 15.15
N THR A 381 17.72 21.21 14.85
CA THR A 381 18.37 22.16 13.96
C THR A 381 19.46 22.89 14.73
N VAL A 382 20.68 22.87 14.21
CA VAL A 382 21.81 23.61 14.78
C VAL A 382 22.24 24.66 13.76
N THR A 383 22.26 25.92 14.19
CA THR A 383 22.72 27.03 13.36
C THR A 383 24.23 27.20 13.56
N LEU A 384 24.99 27.25 12.48
CA LEU A 384 26.41 27.60 12.53
C LEU A 384 26.58 29.11 12.72
N GLU A 385 27.12 29.52 13.86
CA GLU A 385 27.54 30.91 14.11
C GLU A 385 29.07 30.99 14.02
N SER A 386 29.59 31.89 13.18
CA SER A 386 31.01 32.24 13.19
C SER A 386 31.26 33.28 14.30
N PHE A 387 32.19 32.98 15.20
CA PHE A 387 32.63 33.88 16.27
C PHE A 387 33.98 34.53 15.96
#